data_AF-A0AAV4PF16-F1
#
_entry.id   AF-A0AAV4PF16-F1
#
_cell.length_a   1.000
_cell.length_b   1.000
_cell.length_c   1.000
_cell.angle_alpha   90.00
_cell.angle_beta   90.00
_cell.angle_gamma   90.00
#
_symmetry.space_group_name_H-M   'P 1'
#
loop_
_entity.id
_entity.type
_entity.pdbx_description
1 polymer ?
#
loop_
_entity_poly.entity_id
_entity_poly.type
_entity_poly.pdbx_seq_one_letter_code
_entity_poly.pdbx_strand_id
1 'polypeptide(L)' 'MWEIESLGICDSEKSESDKEVIERFEKNLKFVDNRYETGLLWKRDAGDLSDNFDLARRQFNKVWKELKMITL' A
#
# COMPACT_ATOMS: atom_id res chain seq x y z
N MET A 1 30.76 -5.47 10.28
CA MET A 1 29.65 -4.58 10.64
C MET A 1 28.89 -4.30 9.35
N TRP A 2 27.63 -4.69 9.24
CA TRP A 2 26.84 -4.38 8.05
C TRP A 2 26.28 -2.96 8.23
N GLU A 3 26.87 -1.98 7.56
CA GLU A 3 26.20 -0.69 7.34
C GLU A 3 25.16 -0.93 6.25
N ILE A 4 23.90 -0.59 6.54
CA ILE A 4 22.89 -0.43 5.51
C ILE A 4 23.41 0.68 4.60
N GLU A 5 23.88 0.31 3.40
CA GLU A 5 24.04 1.25 2.31
C GLU A 5 22.67 1.93 2.16
N SER A 6 22.62 3.23 2.41
CA SER A 6 21.40 4.02 2.24
C SER A 6 20.86 3.77 0.85
N LEU A 7 19.61 3.31 0.74
CA LEU A 7 18.94 2.90 -0.50
C LEU A 7 18.66 4.08 -1.45
N GLY A 8 19.60 5.02 -1.61
CA GLY A 8 19.49 6.17 -2.49
C GLY A 8 18.45 7.22 -2.05
N ILE A 9 17.90 7.11 -0.83
CA ILE A 9 17.03 8.15 -0.27
C ILE A 9 17.93 9.27 0.24
N CYS A 10 18.34 10.16 -0.67
CA CYS A 10 18.92 11.45 -0.31
C CYS A 10 17.78 12.41 0.00
N ASP A 11 17.95 13.25 1.03
CA ASP A 11 17.14 14.46 1.26
C ASP A 11 17.43 15.51 0.18
N SER A 12 17.16 15.18 -1.08
CA SER A 12 17.23 16.10 -2.19
C SER A 12 15.99 17.00 -2.20
N GLU A 13 16.11 18.19 -2.79
CA GLU A 13 14.95 19.03 -3.05
C GLU A 13 13.90 18.24 -3.86
N LYS A 14 12.66 18.32 -3.38
CA LYS A 14 11.52 17.69 -4.04
C LYS A 14 11.30 18.37 -5.40
N SER A 15 11.23 17.56 -6.45
CA SER A 15 10.87 18.05 -7.78
C SER A 15 9.43 18.58 -7.80
N GLU A 16 9.09 19.35 -8.83
CA GLU A 16 7.72 19.84 -8.97
C GLU A 16 6.71 18.69 -9.12
N SER A 17 7.10 17.61 -9.79
CA SER A 17 6.31 16.38 -9.85
C SER A 17 6.11 15.74 -8.48
N ASP A 18 7.12 15.76 -7.60
CA ASP A 18 6.97 15.20 -6.25
C ASP A 18 5.96 16.02 -5.45
N LYS A 19 6.01 17.35 -5.56
CA LYS A 19 5.06 18.24 -4.89
C LYS A 19 3.63 18.01 -5.38
N GLU A 20 3.41 17.85 -6.68
CA GLU A 20 2.10 17.56 -7.26
C GLU A 20 1.53 16.23 -6.73
N VAL A 21 2.39 15.20 -6.61
CA VAL A 21 2.00 13.90 -6.07
C VAL A 21 1.66 14.00 -4.59
N ILE A 22 2.45 14.74 -3.81
CA ILE A 22 2.20 14.98 -2.38
C ILE A 22 0.89 15.72 -2.18
N GLU A 23 0.64 16.79 -2.95
CA GLU A 23 -0.60 17.56 -2.87
C GLU A 23 -1.82 16.68 -3.16
N ARG A 24 -1.74 15.82 -4.19
CA ARG A 24 -2.80 14.85 -4.50
C ARG A 24 -3.01 13.85 -3.37
N PHE A 25 -1.94 13.38 -2.73
CA PHE A 25 -2.03 12.47 -1.60
C PHE A 25 -2.74 13.13 -0.42
N GLU A 26 -2.28 14.31 0.00
CA GLU A 26 -2.83 15.05 1.13
C GLU A 26 -4.29 15.41 0.92
N LYS A 27 -4.66 15.84 -0.29
CA LYS A 27 -6.05 16.16 -0.65
C LYS A 27 -7.00 14.97 -0.57
N ASN A 28 -6.52 13.76 -0.84
CA ASN A 28 -7.32 12.53 -0.81
C ASN A 28 -7.24 11.80 0.54
N LEU A 29 -6.33 12.19 1.43
CA LEU A 29 -6.13 11.54 2.72
C LEU A 29 -7.31 11.80 3.66
N LYS A 30 -7.90 10.73 4.18
CA LYS A 30 -9.02 10.77 5.13
C LYS A 30 -8.76 9.79 6.26
N PHE A 31 -9.29 10.09 7.44
CA PHE A 31 -9.30 9.16 8.56
C PHE A 31 -10.72 8.64 8.76
N VAL A 32 -10.93 7.35 8.51
CA VAL A 32 -12.24 6.68 8.49
C VAL A 32 -12.09 5.38 9.27
N ASP A 33 -13.05 5.07 10.17
CA ASP A 33 -13.07 3.80 10.92
C ASP A 33 -11.72 3.41 11.56
N ASN A 34 -11.07 4.38 12.19
CA ASN A 34 -9.77 4.22 12.86
C ASN A 34 -8.60 3.82 11.94
N ARG A 35 -8.70 4.11 10.63
CA ARG A 35 -7.63 3.92 9.63
C ARG A 35 -7.51 5.13 8.71
N TYR A 36 -6.33 5.32 8.14
CA TYR A 36 -6.12 6.29 7.06
C TYR A 36 -6.45 5.66 5.71
N GLU A 37 -7.16 6.40 4.87
CA GLU A 37 -7.52 6.04 3.51
C GLU A 37 -7.08 7.15 2.55
N THR A 38 -6.64 6.79 1.35
CA THR A 38 -6.32 7.74 0.28
C THR A 38 -6.69 7.15 -1.08
N GLY A 39 -6.78 8.00 -2.11
CA GLY A 39 -7.06 7.61 -3.47
C GLY A 39 -5.85 7.00 -4.20
N LEU A 40 -6.10 6.35 -5.34
CA LEU A 40 -5.04 5.83 -6.19
C LEU A 40 -4.37 6.98 -6.96
N LEU A 41 -3.17 7.41 -6.53
CA LEU A 41 -2.48 8.58 -7.10
C LEU A 41 -2.15 8.43 -8.60
N TRP A 42 -2.03 7.19 -9.08
CA TRP A 42 -1.77 6.87 -10.49
C TRP A 42 -3.04 6.71 -11.34
N LYS A 43 -4.24 6.74 -10.72
CA LYS A 43 -5.52 6.51 -11.42
C LYS A 43 -6.54 7.58 -11.00
N ARG A 44 -6.68 8.60 -11.85
CA ARG A 44 -7.53 9.79 -11.62
C ARG A 44 -9.00 9.45 -11.38
N ASP A 45 -9.53 8.46 -12.12
CA ASP A 45 -10.93 8.03 -12.06
C ASP A 45 -11.07 6.65 -11.40
N ALA A 46 -10.24 6.40 -10.38
CA ALA A 46 -10.47 5.26 -9.51
C ALA A 46 -11.74 5.53 -8.70
N GLY A 47 -12.86 4.96 -9.13
CA GLY A 47 -14.02 4.80 -8.25
C GLY A 47 -13.65 3.94 -7.03
N ASP A 48 -14.60 3.79 -6.11
CA ASP A 48 -14.39 3.02 -4.89
C ASP A 48 -13.92 1.60 -5.20
N LEU A 49 -12.85 1.18 -4.53
CA LEU A 49 -12.35 -0.18 -4.65
C LEU A 49 -13.30 -1.12 -3.89
N SER A 50 -13.62 -2.25 -4.53
CA SER A 50 -14.37 -3.32 -3.85
C SER A 50 -13.57 -3.87 -2.67
N ASP A 51 -14.26 -4.18 -1.57
CA ASP A 51 -13.66 -4.88 -0.44
C ASP A 51 -13.05 -6.23 -0.88
N ASN A 52 -11.76 -6.43 -0.62
CA ASN A 52 -11.02 -7.63 -1.00
C ASN A 52 -10.95 -8.68 0.12
N PHE A 53 -11.54 -8.43 1.29
CA PHE A 53 -11.37 -9.25 2.48
C PHE A 53 -11.71 -10.73 2.23
N ASP A 54 -12.84 -10.99 1.58
CA ASP A 54 -13.27 -12.36 1.27
C ASP A 54 -12.30 -13.09 0.34
N LEU A 55 -11.77 -12.37 -0.65
CA LEU A 55 -10.78 -12.91 -1.57
C LEU A 55 -9.47 -13.23 -0.85
N ALA A 56 -8.97 -12.31 -0.03
CA ALA A 56 -7.76 -12.50 0.77
C ALA A 56 -7.92 -13.68 1.75
N ARG A 57 -9.06 -13.76 2.44
CA ARG A 57 -9.38 -14.86 3.35
C ARG A 57 -9.42 -16.22 2.66
N ARG A 58 -10.00 -16.31 1.46
CA ARG A 58 -10.01 -17.56 0.67
C ARG A 58 -8.59 -17.99 0.28
N GLN A 59 -7.77 -17.06 -0.18
CA GLN A 59 -6.38 -17.33 -0.54
C GLN A 59 -5.57 -17.79 0.68
N PHE A 60 -5.70 -17.08 1.81
CA PHE A 60 -5.07 -17.48 3.07
C PHE A 60 -5.46 -18.91 3.47
N ASN A 61 -6.76 -19.23 3.49
CA ASN A 61 -7.24 -20.54 3.87
C ASN A 61 -6.74 -21.66 2.95
N LYS A 62 -6.59 -21.37 1.66
CA LYS A 62 -5.99 -22.31 0.70
C LYS A 62 -4.53 -22.59 1.05
N VAL A 63 -3.72 -21.56 1.18
CA VAL A 63 -2.29 -21.66 1.53
C VAL A 63 -2.11 -22.35 2.88
N TRP A 64 -2.92 -21.99 3.87
CA TRP A 64 -2.88 -22.57 5.21
C TRP A 64 -3.16 -24.09 5.20
N LYS A 65 -4.12 -24.54 4.39
CA LYS A 65 -4.38 -25.97 4.21
C LYS A 65 -3.20 -26.68 3.56
N GLU A 66 -2.61 -26.11 2.51
CA GLU A 66 -1.43 -26.68 1.84
C GLU A 66 -0.25 -26.80 2.80
N LEU A 67 0.04 -25.77 3.60
CA LEU A 67 1.08 -25.82 4.63
C LEU A 67 0.82 -26.88 5.69
N LYS A 68 -0.43 -27.02 6.17
CA LYS A 68 -0.79 -28.07 7.13
C LYS A 68 -0.66 -29.48 6.56
N MET A 69 -0.94 -29.67 5.27
CA MET A 69 -0.78 -30.96 4.59
C MET A 69 0.70 -31.34 4.39
N ILE A 70 1.62 -30.37 4.35
CA ILE A 70 3.07 -30.61 4.23
C ILE A 70 3.72 -30.91 5.59
N THR A 71 3.06 -30.55 6.70
CA THR A 71 3.61 -30.70 8.06
C THR A 71 3.13 -32.00 8.76
N LEU A 72 2.39 -32.87 8.06
CA LEU A 72 1.94 -34.20 8.49
C LEU A 72 2.60 -35.28 7.64
#